data_AF-A0A2S3U654-F1
#
_entry.id   AF-A0A2S3U654-F1
#
_cell.length_a   1.000
_cell.length_b   1.000
_cell.length_c   1.000
_cell.angle_alpha   90.00
_cell.angle_beta   90.00
_cell.angle_gamma   90.00
#
_symmetry.space_group_name_H-M   'P 1'
#
loop_
_entity.id
_entity.type
_entity.pdbx_description
1 polymer ?
#
loop_
_entity_poly.entity_id
_entity_poly.type
_entity_poly.pdbx_seq_one_letter_code
_entity_poly.pdbx_strand_id
1 'polypeptide(L)'
;MMKDKAINILTAELSALPVLIMTYYALTAKPTGQWQLTFSLPVYWLISSDLLAYPWLLIRIPRLRHNPLKMNSLALKASSRYNCRLNERVARWDDEMNLAIFLLERGCLMLLSEPLLLGDLGYHSVRRLWY
;
A
#
# COMPACT_ATOMS: atom_id res chain seq x y z
N MET A 1 -20.39 -1.57 13.30
CA MET A 1 -19.07 -1.65 13.98
C MET A 1 -18.17 -2.76 13.44
N MET A 2 -18.54 -4.05 13.46
CA MET A 2 -17.70 -5.12 12.87
C MET A 2 -17.64 -5.07 11.33
N LYS A 3 -18.77 -4.78 10.67
CA LYS A 3 -18.84 -4.64 9.21
C LYS A 3 -17.93 -3.53 8.69
N ASP A 4 -17.96 -2.36 9.31
CA ASP A 4 -17.15 -1.19 8.92
C ASP A 4 -15.64 -1.48 9.04
N LYS A 5 -15.26 -2.26 10.05
CA LYS A 5 -13.87 -2.69 10.26
C LYS A 5 -13.41 -3.64 9.15
N ALA A 6 -14.25 -4.59 8.74
CA ALA A 6 -13.93 -5.53 7.67
C ALA A 6 -13.82 -4.83 6.32
N ILE A 7 -14.75 -3.90 6.02
CA ILE A 7 -14.73 -3.11 4.80
C ILE A 7 -13.43 -2.29 4.71
N ASN A 8 -13.00 -1.66 5.80
CA ASN A 8 -11.77 -0.86 5.82
C ASN A 8 -10.48 -1.71 5.67
N ILE A 9 -10.50 -2.97 6.07
CA ILE A 9 -9.37 -3.89 5.86
C ILE A 9 -9.35 -4.30 4.39
N LEU A 10 -10.50 -4.72 3.86
CA LEU A 10 -10.63 -5.15 2.47
C LEU A 10 -10.25 -4.04 1.49
N THR A 11 -10.65 -2.80 1.76
CA THR A 11 -10.27 -1.64 0.92
C THR A 11 -8.77 -1.38 0.96
N ALA A 12 -8.13 -1.53 2.12
CA ALA A 12 -6.67 -1.38 2.25
C ALA A 12 -5.91 -2.52 1.55
N GLU A 13 -6.45 -3.73 1.55
CA GLU A 13 -5.93 -4.88 0.78
C GLU A 13 -6.05 -4.64 -0.73
N LEU A 14 -7.26 -4.34 -1.20
CA LEU A 14 -7.56 -4.05 -2.61
C LEU A 14 -6.68 -2.92 -3.17
N SER A 15 -6.36 -1.92 -2.35
CA SER A 15 -5.51 -0.79 -2.76
C SER A 15 -4.04 -1.16 -3.02
N ALA A 16 -3.55 -2.29 -2.51
CA ALA A 16 -2.19 -2.77 -2.79
C ALA A 16 -2.09 -3.55 -4.12
N LEU A 17 -3.22 -4.03 -4.65
CA LEU A 17 -3.26 -4.86 -5.86
C LEU A 17 -2.57 -4.25 -7.08
N PRO A 18 -2.67 -2.94 -7.38
CA PRO A 18 -2.00 -2.39 -8.56
C PRO A 18 -0.48 -2.59 -8.50
N VAL A 19 0.12 -2.40 -7.33
CA VAL A 19 1.56 -2.60 -7.13
C VAL A 19 1.90 -4.08 -7.12
N LEU A 20 1.05 -4.94 -6.57
CA LEU A 20 1.21 -6.39 -6.68
C LEU A 20 1.26 -6.84 -8.14
N ILE A 21 0.31 -6.40 -8.96
CA ILE A 21 0.23 -6.76 -10.38
C ILE A 21 1.49 -6.27 -11.12
N MET A 22 1.89 -5.02 -10.90
CA MET A 22 3.10 -4.45 -11.51
C MET A 22 4.36 -5.20 -11.07
N THR A 23 4.49 -5.55 -9.80
CA THR A 23 5.65 -6.28 -9.26
C THR A 23 5.67 -7.73 -9.77
N TYR A 24 4.52 -8.40 -9.76
CA TYR A 24 4.38 -9.76 -10.29
C TYR A 24 4.74 -9.79 -11.77
N TYR A 25 4.25 -8.82 -12.54
CA TYR A 25 4.60 -8.68 -13.95
C TYR A 25 6.10 -8.44 -14.11
N ALA A 26 6.71 -7.53 -13.36
CA ALA A 26 8.15 -7.27 -13.43
C ALA A 26 9.00 -8.51 -13.11
N LEU A 27 8.55 -9.38 -12.20
CA LEU A 27 9.26 -10.61 -11.82
C LEU A 27 9.06 -11.76 -12.81
N THR A 28 7.92 -11.82 -13.50
CA THR A 28 7.54 -12.96 -14.37
C THR A 28 7.62 -12.65 -15.87
N ALA A 29 7.72 -11.36 -16.24
CA ALA A 29 7.84 -10.96 -17.62
C ALA A 29 9.18 -11.39 -18.20
N LYS A 30 9.12 -12.18 -19.28
CA LYS A 30 10.29 -12.36 -20.13
C LYS A 30 10.60 -11.08 -20.88
N PRO A 31 11.88 -10.82 -21.22
CA PRO A 31 12.27 -9.71 -22.09
C PRO A 31 11.65 -9.80 -23.50
N THR A 32 11.06 -10.94 -23.86
CA THR A 32 10.30 -11.16 -25.11
C THR A 32 8.81 -10.79 -25.01
N GLY A 33 8.32 -10.34 -23.84
CA GLY A 33 6.92 -9.99 -23.61
C GLY A 33 5.97 -11.18 -23.44
N GLN A 34 6.48 -12.42 -23.52
CA GLN A 34 5.68 -13.62 -23.27
C GLN A 34 5.49 -13.84 -21.77
N TRP A 35 4.24 -14.13 -21.38
CA TRP A 35 3.90 -14.49 -20.01
C TRP A 35 4.33 -15.94 -19.74
N GLN A 36 5.23 -16.14 -18.77
CA GLN A 36 5.56 -17.47 -18.27
C GLN A 36 5.31 -17.51 -16.77
N LEU A 37 4.43 -18.43 -16.37
CA LEU A 37 4.18 -18.69 -14.96
C LEU A 37 5.40 -19.43 -14.38
N THR A 38 6.25 -18.68 -13.67
CA THR A 38 7.47 -19.19 -13.05
C THR A 38 7.35 -19.07 -11.54
N PHE A 39 7.46 -20.19 -10.84
CA PHE A 39 7.44 -20.24 -9.39
C PHE A 39 8.86 -20.02 -8.85
N SER A 40 9.21 -18.76 -8.64
CA SER A 40 10.49 -18.34 -8.05
C SER A 40 10.29 -17.88 -6.60
N LEU A 41 11.36 -17.90 -5.80
CA LEU A 41 11.32 -17.42 -4.41
C LEU A 41 10.71 -16.01 -4.26
N PRO A 42 11.05 -15.02 -5.10
CA PRO A 42 10.43 -13.69 -5.04
C PRO A 42 8.91 -13.71 -5.31
N VAL A 43 8.46 -14.59 -6.21
CA VAL A 43 7.02 -14.74 -6.51
C VAL A 43 6.29 -15.39 -5.33
N TYR A 44 6.89 -16.39 -4.69
CA TYR A 44 6.34 -16.96 -3.46
C TYR A 44 6.21 -15.91 -2.37
N TRP A 45 7.28 -15.14 -2.14
CA TRP A 45 7.30 -14.05 -1.16
C TRP A 45 6.21 -13.01 -1.47
N LEU A 46 6.04 -12.63 -2.73
CA LEU A 46 5.02 -11.66 -3.13
C LEU A 46 3.60 -12.17 -2.80
N ILE A 47 3.31 -13.43 -3.14
CA ILE A 47 1.99 -14.04 -2.92
C ILE A 47 1.72 -14.23 -1.42
N SER A 48 2.70 -14.71 -0.64
CA SER A 48 2.53 -14.88 0.81
C SER A 48 2.43 -13.55 1.54
N SER A 49 3.14 -12.53 1.07
CA SER A 49 3.02 -11.17 1.59
C SER A 49 1.60 -10.61 1.42
N ASP A 50 1.01 -10.78 0.23
CA ASP A 50 -0.34 -10.29 -0.06
C ASP A 50 -1.45 -11.08 0.66
N LEU A 51 -1.37 -12.42 0.65
CA LEU A 51 -2.44 -13.27 1.18
C LEU A 51 -2.41 -13.44 2.70
N LEU A 52 -1.24 -13.36 3.33
CA LEU A 52 -1.07 -13.68 4.75
C LEU A 52 -0.52 -12.51 5.54
N ALA A 53 0.66 -12.03 5.19
CA ALA A 53 1.38 -11.10 6.05
C ALA A 53 0.73 -9.72 6.08
N TYR A 54 0.33 -9.18 4.93
CA TYR A 54 -0.29 -7.86 4.83
C TYR A 54 -1.67 -7.78 5.53
N PRO A 55 -2.61 -8.73 5.32
CA PRO A 55 -3.87 -8.79 6.08
C PRO A 55 -3.64 -8.84 7.58
N TRP A 56 -2.71 -9.69 8.02
CA TRP A 56 -2.39 -9.86 9.44
C TRP A 56 -1.84 -8.56 10.05
N LEU A 57 -0.95 -7.88 9.31
CA LEU A 57 -0.34 -6.63 9.71
C LEU A 57 -1.38 -5.50 9.81
N LEU A 58 -2.34 -5.43 8.89
CA LEU A 58 -3.47 -4.49 8.94
C LEU A 58 -4.43 -4.75 10.11
N ILE A 59 -4.64 -6.01 10.49
CA ILE A 59 -5.44 -6.38 11.67
C ILE A 59 -4.74 -5.93 12.95
N ARG A 60 -3.42 -6.12 13.03
CA ARG A 60 -2.63 -5.85 14.24
C ARG A 60 -2.34 -4.37 14.45
N ILE A 61 -2.03 -3.64 13.39
CA ILE A 61 -1.64 -2.23 13.46
C ILE A 61 -2.70 -1.35 12.78
N PRO A 62 -3.73 -0.92 13.53
CA PRO A 62 -4.87 -0.21 12.95
C PRO A 62 -4.52 1.15 12.35
N ARG A 63 -3.40 1.74 12.77
CA ARG A 63 -2.88 3.01 12.25
C ARG A 63 -2.48 2.90 10.78
N LEU A 64 -1.95 1.76 10.36
CA LEU A 64 -1.52 1.55 8.98
C LEU A 64 -2.69 1.55 8.01
N ARG A 65 -3.93 1.31 8.48
CA ARG A 65 -5.15 1.38 7.63
C ARG A 65 -5.50 2.79 7.16
N HIS A 66 -4.94 3.82 7.80
CA HIS A 66 -5.17 5.21 7.41
C HIS A 66 -4.01 5.67 6.52
N ASN A 67 -4.29 6.59 5.58
CA ASN A 67 -3.25 7.19 4.74
C ASN A 67 -2.61 8.38 5.48
N PRO A 68 -1.33 8.31 5.91
CA PRO A 68 -0.62 9.43 6.51
C PRO A 68 -0.10 10.43 5.47
N LEU A 69 0.08 10.01 4.21
CA LEU A 69 0.68 10.82 3.15
C LEU A 69 -0.40 11.49 2.31
N LYS A 70 -0.66 12.77 2.61
CA LYS A 70 -1.51 13.63 1.78
C LYS A 70 -0.70 14.82 1.28
N MET A 71 -0.50 14.87 -0.03
CA MET A 71 0.05 16.00 -0.74
C MET A 71 -1.02 17.07 -0.91
N ASN A 72 -0.69 18.31 -0.55
CA ASN A 72 -1.51 19.48 -0.80
C ASN A 72 -0.65 20.48 -1.57
N SER A 73 -1.05 20.87 -2.77
CA SER A 73 -0.32 21.85 -3.56
C SER A 73 -0.29 23.22 -2.88
N LEU A 74 0.91 23.76 -2.74
CA LEU A 74 1.13 25.15 -2.32
C LEU A 74 0.51 26.14 -3.33
N ALA A 75 0.43 25.76 -4.61
CA ALA A 75 -0.16 26.59 -5.66
C ALA A 75 -1.66 26.76 -5.43
N LEU A 76 -2.38 25.69 -5.04
CA LEU A 76 -3.81 25.72 -4.72
C LEU A 76 -4.08 26.58 -3.47
N LYS A 77 -3.19 26.49 -2.46
CA LYS A 77 -3.26 27.32 -1.25
C LYS A 77 -3.05 28.81 -1.57
N ALA A 78 -2.20 29.13 -2.54
CA ALA A 78 -1.93 30.49 -2.99
C ALA A 78 -2.98 31.04 -3.98
N SER A 79 -3.56 30.19 -4.85
CA SER A 79 -4.50 30.59 -5.90
C SER A 79 -5.97 30.56 -5.47
N SER A 80 -6.28 30.03 -4.27
CA SER A 80 -7.63 29.91 -3.71
C SER A 80 -8.43 31.23 -3.72
N ARG A 81 -7.77 32.39 -3.79
CA ARG A 81 -8.42 33.72 -3.80
C ARG A 81 -8.86 34.26 -5.16
N TYR A 82 -8.33 33.81 -6.29
CA TYR A 82 -8.45 34.61 -7.53
C TYR A 82 -8.86 33.89 -8.83
N ASN A 83 -8.76 32.55 -8.94
CA ASN A 83 -9.09 31.87 -10.21
C ASN A 83 -9.74 30.48 -10.04
N CYS A 84 -11.06 30.41 -10.09
CA CYS A 84 -11.83 29.16 -9.89
C CYS A 84 -11.46 28.03 -10.88
N ARG A 85 -11.29 28.32 -12.18
CA ARG A 85 -10.97 27.29 -13.19
C ARG A 85 -9.55 26.72 -13.11
N LEU A 86 -8.58 27.51 -12.66
CA LEU A 86 -7.23 27.00 -12.39
C LEU A 86 -7.22 26.17 -11.10
N ASN A 87 -8.00 26.58 -10.10
CA ASN A 87 -8.13 25.83 -8.85
C ASN A 87 -8.72 24.44 -9.06
N GLU A 88 -9.73 24.29 -9.93
CA GLU A 88 -10.31 22.98 -10.26
C GLU A 88 -9.31 22.03 -10.94
N ARG A 89 -8.50 22.55 -11.88
CA ARG A 89 -7.45 21.74 -12.51
C ARG A 89 -6.38 21.33 -11.50
N VAL A 90 -5.83 22.28 -10.73
CA VAL A 90 -4.79 21.94 -9.75
C VAL A 90 -5.33 20.99 -8.67
N ALA A 91 -6.59 21.13 -8.25
CA ALA A 91 -7.24 20.20 -7.33
C ALA A 91 -7.30 18.77 -7.88
N ARG A 92 -7.68 18.63 -9.17
CA ARG A 92 -7.72 17.31 -9.81
C ARG A 92 -6.33 16.66 -9.86
N TRP A 93 -5.30 17.43 -10.17
CA TRP A 93 -3.92 16.93 -10.19
C TRP A 93 -3.44 16.52 -8.79
N ASP A 94 -3.81 17.28 -7.75
CA ASP A 94 -3.52 16.92 -6.36
C ASP A 94 -4.24 15.62 -5.95
N ASP A 95 -5.49 15.44 -6.37
CA ASP A 95 -6.27 14.22 -6.08
C ASP A 95 -5.67 13.00 -6.80
N GLU A 96 -5.30 13.13 -8.09
CA GLU A 96 -4.62 12.07 -8.85
C GLU A 96 -3.29 11.69 -8.22
N MET A 97 -2.48 12.68 -7.81
CA MET A 97 -1.20 12.44 -7.16
C MET A 97 -1.37 11.81 -5.77
N ASN A 98 -2.36 12.26 -4.99
CA ASN A 98 -2.69 11.64 -3.71
C ASN A 98 -3.13 10.19 -3.86
N LEU A 99 -3.90 9.88 -4.91
CA LEU A 99 -4.29 8.51 -5.21
C LEU A 99 -3.07 7.66 -5.59
N ALA A 100 -2.17 8.18 -6.42
CA ALA A 100 -0.94 7.47 -6.79
C ALA A 100 -0.05 7.20 -5.57
N ILE A 101 0.16 8.20 -4.72
CA ILE A 101 0.93 8.07 -3.47
C ILE A 101 0.27 7.03 -2.56
N PHE A 102 -1.06 7.08 -2.42
CA PHE A 102 -1.80 6.12 -1.61
C PHE A 102 -1.60 4.69 -2.11
N LEU A 103 -1.78 4.43 -3.41
CA LEU A 103 -1.60 3.09 -3.98
C LEU A 103 -0.15 2.61 -3.84
N LEU A 104 0.82 3.51 -4.04
CA LEU A 104 2.24 3.18 -3.90
C LEU A 104 2.58 2.82 -2.45
N GLU A 105 2.14 3.62 -1.47
CA GLU A 105 2.37 3.34 -0.05
C GLU A 105 1.79 1.97 0.33
N ARG A 106 0.57 1.67 -0.12
CA ARG A 106 -0.11 0.39 0.13
C ARG A 106 0.66 -0.78 -0.46
N GLY A 107 1.12 -0.64 -1.69
CA GLY A 107 1.98 -1.62 -2.34
C GLY A 107 3.30 -1.83 -1.63
N CYS A 108 3.98 -0.76 -1.20
CA CYS A 108 5.24 -0.85 -0.45
C CYS A 108 5.04 -1.52 0.91
N LEU A 109 3.96 -1.17 1.63
CA LEU A 109 3.60 -1.83 2.89
C LEU A 109 3.32 -3.32 2.70
N MET A 110 2.64 -3.69 1.61
CA MET A 110 2.41 -5.09 1.24
C MET A 110 3.74 -5.81 0.96
N LEU A 111 4.62 -5.24 0.14
CA LEU A 111 5.94 -5.83 -0.18
C LEU A 111 6.82 -6.04 1.06
N LEU A 112 6.74 -5.12 2.02
CA LEU A 112 7.52 -5.17 3.26
C LEU A 112 6.78 -5.87 4.41
N SER A 113 5.58 -6.41 4.15
CA SER A 113 4.73 -6.93 5.23
C SER A 113 5.35 -8.10 5.98
N GLU A 114 5.94 -9.07 5.27
CA GLU A 114 6.64 -10.20 5.90
C GLU A 114 7.81 -9.79 6.82
N PRO A 115 8.81 -9.01 6.38
CA PRO A 115 9.90 -8.61 7.26
C PRO A 115 9.41 -7.76 8.44
N LEU A 116 8.41 -6.90 8.24
CA LEU A 116 7.81 -6.12 9.32
C LEU A 116 7.10 -7.02 10.34
N LEU A 117 6.36 -8.03 9.88
CA LEU A 117 5.65 -8.97 10.74
C LEU A 117 6.61 -9.86 11.52
N LEU A 118 7.68 -10.34 10.88
CA LEU A 118 8.77 -11.07 11.54
C LEU A 118 9.46 -10.21 12.61
N GLY A 119 9.76 -8.95 12.30
CA GLY A 119 10.32 -8.01 13.27
C GLY A 119 9.42 -7.77 14.48
N ASP A 120 8.12 -7.63 14.25
CA ASP A 120 7.11 -7.43 15.28
C ASP A 120 6.90 -8.69 16.15
N LEU A 121 6.88 -9.88 15.54
CA LEU A 121 6.87 -11.15 16.27
C LEU A 121 8.14 -11.34 17.11
N GLY A 122 9.31 -11.01 16.55
CA GLY A 122 10.59 -11.06 17.26
C GLY A 122 10.60 -10.12 18.46
N TYR A 123 10.21 -8.86 18.27
CA TYR A 123 10.12 -7.86 19.34
C TYR A 123 9.22 -8.32 20.49
N HIS A 124 8.03 -8.85 20.17
CA HIS A 124 7.11 -9.35 21.19
C HIS A 124 7.59 -10.62 21.89
N SER A 125 8.36 -11.46 21.21
CA SER A 125 8.93 -12.69 21.78
C SER A 125 10.04 -12.35 22.78
N VAL A 126 10.94 -11.41 22.42
CA VAL A 126 11.99 -10.91 23.33
C VAL A 126 11.38 -10.23 24.54
N ARG A 127 10.36 -9.38 24.35
CA ARG A 127 9.68 -8.71 25.47
C ARG A 127 9.02 -9.69 26.43
N ARG A 128 8.49 -10.82 25.93
CA ARG A 128 7.89 -11.88 26.76
C ARG A 128 8.91 -12.69 27.55
N LEU A 129 10.17 -12.74 27.12
CA LEU A 129 11.25 -13.42 27.83
C LEU A 129 11.88 -12.57 28.95
N TRP A 130 11.69 -11.25 28.88
CA TRP A 130 12.21 -10.29 29.85
C TRP A 130 11.27 -10.01 31.04
N TYR A 131 10.03 -10.50 30.99
CA TYR A 131 9.03 -10.45 32.07
C TYR A 131 8.72 -11.85 32.56
#